data_AF-A0A7V8Y5H7-F1
#
_entry.id   AF-A0A7V8Y5H7-F1
#
_cell.length_a   1.000
_cell.length_b   1.000
_cell.length_c   1.000
_cell.angle_alpha   90.00
_cell.angle_beta   90.00
_cell.angle_gamma   90.00
#
_symmetry.space_group_name_H-M   'P 1'
#
loop_
_entity.id
_entity.type
_entity.pdbx_description
1 polymer ?
#
loop_
_entity_poly.entity_id
_entity_poly.type
_entity_poly.pdbx_seq_one_letter_code
_entity_poly.pdbx_strand_id
1 'polypeptide(L)' 'MSSISTSKIADVGPGAYVGELSLLDKGERSATVTADTPMTLLVLSPREFASLLDQVPSMAIKLLRVLAGRVRELDKQAYG' A
#
# COMPACT_ATOMS: atom_id res chain seq x y z
N MET A 1 -27.00 -0.65 -11.53
CA MET A 1 -25.98 -0.13 -10.59
C MET A 1 -25.44 -1.32 -9.82
N SER A 2 -24.24 -1.79 -10.15
CA SER A 2 -23.63 -2.92 -9.44
C SER A 2 -23.25 -2.45 -8.03
N SER A 3 -23.75 -3.13 -7.00
CA SER A 3 -23.42 -2.86 -5.61
C SER A 3 -21.98 -3.30 -5.37
N ILE A 4 -21.04 -2.35 -5.32
CA ILE A 4 -19.68 -2.64 -4.84
C ILE A 4 -19.80 -2.84 -3.33
N SER A 5 -19.70 -4.09 -2.88
CA SER A 5 -19.58 -4.40 -1.46
C SER A 5 -18.28 -3.78 -0.93
N THR A 6 -18.40 -2.77 -0.07
CA THR A 6 -17.27 -2.17 0.65
C THR A 6 -16.84 -3.12 1.76
N SER A 7 -16.19 -4.21 1.40
CA SER A 7 -15.59 -5.14 2.37
C SER A 7 -14.24 -4.61 2.83
N LYS A 8 -13.99 -4.64 4.15
CA LYS A 8 -12.68 -4.33 4.73
C LYS A 8 -11.71 -5.45 4.35
N ILE A 9 -10.61 -5.10 3.70
CA ILE A 9 -9.62 -6.08 3.20
C ILE A 9 -8.38 -6.21 4.07
N ALA A 10 -8.01 -5.18 4.84
CA ALA A 10 -6.83 -5.19 5.71
C ALA A 10 -6.86 -4.09 6.77
N ASP A 11 -6.09 -4.30 7.84
CA ASP A 11 -5.64 -3.28 8.78
C ASP A 11 -4.16 -2.98 8.56
N VAL A 12 -3.78 -1.70 8.64
CA VAL A 12 -2.38 -1.27 8.50
C VAL A 12 -1.98 -0.35 9.64
N GLY A 13 -0.74 -0.49 10.11
CA GLY A 13 -0.20 0.27 11.24
C GLY A 13 1.05 1.08 10.89
N PRO A 14 1.74 1.63 11.91
CA PRO A 14 2.95 2.42 11.72
C PRO A 14 4.01 1.70 10.87
N GLY A 15 4.63 2.45 9.94
CA GLY A 15 5.63 1.92 9.01
C GLY A 15 5.06 1.22 7.78
N ALA A 16 3.74 1.09 7.66
CA ALA A 16 3.08 0.63 6.44
C ALA A 16 3.15 1.68 5.33
N TYR A 17 3.20 1.20 4.09
CA TYR A 17 3.07 2.02 2.88
C TYR A 17 1.65 1.83 2.33
N VAL A 18 0.98 2.90 1.92
CA VAL A 18 -0.35 2.83 1.31
C VAL A 18 -0.41 3.69 0.06
N GLY A 19 -1.21 3.28 -0.91
CA GLY A 19 -1.32 3.97 -2.20
C GLY A 19 -0.07 3.83 -3.08
N GLU A 20 0.83 2.92 -2.74
CA GLU A 20 2.10 2.70 -3.41
C GLU A 20 1.94 1.94 -4.72
N LEU A 21 0.95 1.05 -4.84
CA LEU A 21 0.71 0.25 -6.04
C LEU A 21 0.53 1.14 -7.28
N SER A 22 -0.41 2.08 -7.23
CA SER A 22 -0.67 3.01 -8.34
C SER A 22 0.54 3.88 -8.72
N LEU A 23 1.51 4.08 -7.80
CA LEU A 23 2.76 4.78 -8.11
C LEU A 23 3.75 3.89 -8.86
N LEU A 24 3.71 2.58 -8.62
CA LEU A 24 4.59 1.58 -9.24
C LEU A 24 4.07 1.11 -10.60
N ASP A 25 2.78 0.77 -10.69
CA ASP A 25 2.18 0.15 -11.87
C ASP A 25 1.38 1.12 -12.77
N LYS A 26 1.19 2.36 -12.29
CA LYS A 26 0.37 3.40 -12.94
C LYS A 26 -1.11 3.01 -13.12
N GLY A 27 -1.59 2.05 -12.33
CA GLY A 27 -2.98 1.64 -12.26
C GLY A 27 -3.85 2.55 -11.39
N GLU A 28 -5.14 2.23 -11.34
CA GLU A 28 -6.09 2.91 -10.46
C GLU A 28 -5.86 2.58 -8.98
N ARG A 29 -6.49 3.33 -8.07
CA ARG A 29 -6.45 3.02 -6.64
C ARG A 29 -7.15 1.68 -6.39
N SER A 30 -6.42 0.72 -5.84
CA SER A 30 -6.95 -0.63 -5.57
C SER A 30 -7.93 -0.67 -4.39
N ALA A 31 -7.85 0.28 -3.46
CA ALA A 31 -8.70 0.37 -2.28
C ALA A 31 -8.75 1.79 -1.71
N THR A 32 -9.77 2.04 -0.89
CA THR A 32 -9.87 3.22 -0.03
C THR A 32 -9.17 2.93 1.31
N VAL A 33 -8.39 3.89 1.80
CA VAL A 33 -7.81 3.85 3.14
C VAL A 33 -8.48 4.91 4.00
N THR A 34 -9.02 4.51 5.14
CA THR A 34 -9.65 5.37 6.13
C THR A 34 -8.85 5.33 7.42
N ALA A 35 -8.64 6.47 8.05
CA ALA A 35 -7.97 6.53 9.34
C ALA A 35 -8.95 6.16 10.47
N ASP A 36 -8.62 5.12 11.23
CA ASP A 36 -9.42 4.71 12.40
C ASP A 36 -9.12 5.56 13.65
N THR A 37 -7.98 6.26 13.65
CA THR A 37 -7.52 7.12 14.74
C THR A 37 -6.81 8.37 14.21
N PRO A 38 -6.70 9.45 15.00
CA PRO A 38 -5.84 10.58 14.67
C PRO A 38 -4.39 10.12 14.45
N MET A 39 -3.78 10.52 13.34
CA MET A 39 -2.45 10.06 12.95
C MET A 39 -1.65 11.13 12.21
N THR A 40 -0.34 10.95 12.19
CA THR A 40 0.59 11.73 11.37
C THR A 40 1.13 10.83 10.26
N LEU A 41 1.07 11.33 9.02
CA LEU A 41 1.50 10.59 7.84
C LEU A 41 2.58 11.38 7.11
N LEU A 42 3.57 10.65 6.58
CA LEU A 42 4.46 11.18 5.55
C LEU A 42 3.78 10.99 4.20
N VAL A 43 3.44 12.09 3.52
CA VAL A 43 2.84 12.06 2.19
C VAL A 43 3.92 12.37 1.15
N LEU A 44 4.01 11.52 0.14
CA LEU A 44 4.95 11.69 -0.97
C LEU A 44 4.17 11.85 -2.27
N SER A 45 4.51 12.87 -3.05
CA SER A 45 4.10 12.95 -4.45
C SER A 45 4.77 11.84 -5.29
N PRO A 46 4.26 11.53 -6.49
CA PRO A 46 4.89 10.55 -7.38
C PRO A 46 6.37 10.86 -7.67
N ARG A 47 6.71 12.14 -7.81
CA ARG A 47 8.09 12.59 -8.08
C ARG A 47 9.01 12.37 -6.89
N GLU A 48 8.54 12.71 -5.68
CA GLU A 48 9.32 12.50 -4.45
C GLU A 48 9.52 11.01 -4.18
N PHE A 49 8.48 10.21 -4.41
CA PHE A 49 8.57 8.76 -4.26
C PHE A 49 9.61 8.15 -5.20
N ALA A 50 9.56 8.47 -6.49
CA ALA A 50 10.56 8.01 -7.46
C ALA A 50 11.97 8.45 -7.07
N SER A 51 12.14 9.72 -6.70
CA SER A 51 13.44 10.25 -6.30
C SER A 51 14.01 9.58 -5.04
N LEU A 52 13.15 9.21 -4.08
CA LEU A 52 13.57 8.51 -2.87
C LEU A 52 13.95 7.05 -3.14
N LEU A 53 13.30 6.38 -4.11
CA LEU A 53 13.70 5.03 -4.51
C LEU A 53 15.13 5.03 -5.08
N ASP A 54 15.49 6.06 -5.85
CA ASP A 54 16.83 6.21 -6.43
C ASP A 54 17.88 6.58 -5.38
N GLN A 55 17.55 7.54 -4.49
CA GLN A 55 18.48 8.06 -3.50
C GLN A 55 18.66 7.12 -2.29
N VAL A 56 17.63 6.33 -1.97
CA VAL A 56 17.60 5.45 -0.80
C VAL A 56 17.20 4.03 -1.22
N PRO A 57 18.11 3.24 -1.83
CA PRO A 57 17.79 1.89 -2.30
C PRO A 57 17.22 0.95 -1.23
N SER A 58 17.59 1.17 0.04
CA SER A 58 17.03 0.42 1.18
C SER A 58 15.52 0.61 1.35
N MET A 59 14.96 1.74 0.91
CA MET A 59 13.52 2.00 0.89
C MET A 59 12.81 1.07 -0.10
N ALA A 60 13.37 0.87 -1.29
CA ALA A 60 12.83 -0.06 -2.29
C ALA A 60 12.77 -1.49 -1.73
N ILE A 61 13.83 -1.95 -1.06
CA ILE A 61 13.87 -3.27 -0.42
C ILE A 61 12.80 -3.41 0.67
N LYS A 62 12.61 -2.38 1.52
CA LYS A 62 11.56 -2.37 2.54
C LYS A 62 10.17 -2.44 1.91
N LEU A 63 9.93 -1.67 0.86
CA LEU A 63 8.67 -1.68 0.11
C LEU A 63 8.38 -3.06 -0.48
N LEU A 64 9.35 -3.68 -1.16
CA LEU A 64 9.20 -5.02 -1.72
C LEU A 64 8.88 -6.06 -0.64
N ARG A 65 9.48 -5.95 0.54
CA ARG A 65 9.19 -6.85 1.68
C ARG A 65 7.74 -6.69 2.16
N VAL A 66 7.22 -5.47 2.23
CA VAL A 66 5.83 -5.19 2.59
C VAL A 66 4.88 -5.78 1.55
N LEU A 67 5.13 -5.55 0.26
CA LEU A 67 4.32 -6.10 -0.83
C LEU A 67 4.31 -7.64 -0.82
N ALA A 68 5.47 -8.28 -0.64
CA ALA A 68 5.55 -9.73 -0.52
C ALA A 68 4.79 -10.26 0.71
N GLY A 69 4.73 -9.51 1.82
CA GLY A 69 3.89 -9.82 2.97
C GLY A 69 2.40 -9.80 2.63
N ARG A 70 1.95 -8.78 1.88
CA ARG A 70 0.55 -8.66 1.43
C ARG A 70 0.14 -9.81 0.52
N VAL A 71 0.97 -10.19 -0.43
CA VAL A 71 0.70 -11.34 -1.33
C VAL A 71 0.49 -12.62 -0.51
N ARG A 72 1.36 -12.90 0.46
CA ARG A 72 1.20 -14.08 1.34
C ARG A 72 -0.08 -14.07 2.16
N GLU A 73 -0.49 -12.90 2.65
CA GLU A 73 -1.75 -12.77 3.41
C GLU A 73 -2.96 -12.99 2.50
N LEU A 74 -2.95 -12.44 1.29
CA LEU A 74 -4.01 -12.67 0.30
C LEU A 74 -4.08 -14.14 -0.13
N ASP A 75 -2.94 -14.78 -0.39
CA ASP A 75 -2.88 -16.22 -0.72
C ASP A 75 -3.47 -17.06 0.43
N LYS A 76 -3.16 -16.72 1.67
CA LYS A 76 -3.70 -17.40 2.86
C LYS A 76 -5.22 -17.23 2.97
N GLN A 77 -5.78 -16.08 2.60
CA GLN A 77 -7.22 -15.85 2.59
C GLN A 77 -7.94 -16.55 1.43
N ALA A 78 -7.27 -16.74 0.30
CA ALA A 78 -7.85 -17.34 -0.89
C ALA A 78 -7.78 -18.88 -0.89
N TYR A 79 -6.72 -19.45 -0.31
CA TYR A 79 -6.43 -20.89 -0.39
C TYR A 79 -6.25 -21.59 0.98
N GLY A 80 -6.30 -20.85 2.09
CA GLY A 80 -6.26 -21.38 3.46
C GLY A 80 -7.64 -21.46 4.07
#